data_AF-A0A414A1Z4-F1
#
_entry.id   AF-A0A414A1Z4-F1
#
_cell.length_a   1.000
_cell.length_b   1.000
_cell.length_c   1.000
_cell.angle_alpha   90.00
_cell.angle_beta   90.00
_cell.angle_gamma   90.00
#
_symmetry.space_group_name_H-M   'P 1'
#
loop_
_entity.id
_entity.type
_entity.pdbx_description
1 polymer ?
#
loop_
_entity_poly.entity_id
_entity_poly.type
_entity_poly.pdbx_seq_one_letter_code
_entity_poly.pdbx_strand_id
1 'polypeptide(L)'
;MVNKVSDNVIERNYRECLKFNEINESGACNFDLATAKAALENLYELYKNGILTGRFTKDKDYVVRCADLVILAEENKDSLFYEAWRIWFAYFVSMGYAGWNELWEAIHSCFRP
;
A
#
# COMPACT_ATOMS: atom_id res chain seq x y z
N MET A 1 1.14 20.10 -9.11
CA MET A 1 -0.29 19.76 -9.32
C MET A 1 -0.44 18.30 -8.94
N VAL A 2 -1.06 17.99 -7.81
CA VAL A 2 -1.32 16.58 -7.44
C VAL A 2 -2.19 15.96 -8.53
N ASN A 3 -1.73 14.84 -9.08
CA ASN A 3 -2.32 14.21 -10.25
C ASN A 3 -3.72 13.66 -9.88
N LYS A 4 -4.78 14.32 -10.36
CA LYS A 4 -6.18 13.91 -10.15
C LYS A 4 -6.44 12.42 -10.47
N VAL A 5 -5.65 11.84 -11.37
CA VAL A 5 -5.73 10.42 -11.75
C VAL A 5 -5.26 9.51 -10.62
N SER A 6 -4.15 9.85 -9.94
CA SER A 6 -3.56 9.04 -8.87
C SER A 6 -4.47 8.99 -7.64
N ASP A 7 -5.07 10.13 -7.29
CA ASP A 7 -6.04 10.20 -6.19
C ASP A 7 -7.26 9.31 -6.45
N ASN A 8 -7.76 9.27 -7.69
CA ASN A 8 -8.90 8.42 -8.05
C ASN A 8 -8.57 6.93 -7.95
N VAL A 9 -7.34 6.51 -8.32
CA VAL A 9 -6.90 5.11 -8.21
C VAL A 9 -6.83 4.67 -6.75
N ILE A 10 -6.24 5.51 -5.88
CA ILE A 10 -6.11 5.19 -4.46
C ILE A 10 -7.49 5.16 -3.79
N GLU A 11 -8.35 6.13 -4.06
CA GLU A 11 -9.71 6.15 -3.50
C GLU A 11 -10.54 4.94 -3.96
N ARG A 12 -10.48 4.57 -5.24
CA ARG A 12 -11.15 3.38 -5.77
C ARG A 12 -10.67 2.12 -5.03
N ASN A 13 -9.37 1.94 -4.89
CA ASN A 13 -8.81 0.78 -4.19
C ASN A 13 -9.15 0.77 -2.70
N TYR A 14 -9.22 1.94 -2.05
CA TYR A 14 -9.66 2.03 -0.65
C TYR A 14 -11.10 1.55 -0.48
N ARG A 15 -12.01 1.94 -1.38
CA ARG A 15 -13.41 1.48 -1.33
C ARG A 15 -13.53 -0.02 -1.53
N GLU A 16 -12.76 -0.62 -2.44
CA GLU A 16 -12.74 -2.07 -2.63
C GLU A 16 -12.08 -2.81 -1.46
N CYS A 17 -11.03 -2.23 -0.87
CA CYS A 17 -10.41 -2.73 0.35
C CYS A 17 -11.43 -2.83 1.50
N LEU A 18 -12.22 -1.79 1.74
CA LEU A 18 -13.26 -1.81 2.78
C LEU A 18 -14.30 -2.92 2.53
N LYS A 19 -14.81 -3.04 1.30
CA LYS A 19 -15.78 -4.10 0.94
C LYS A 19 -15.19 -5.49 1.13
N PHE A 20 -13.93 -5.69 0.70
CA PHE A 20 -13.25 -6.97 0.85
C PHE A 20 -13.13 -7.35 2.32
N ASN A 21 -12.68 -6.41 3.17
CA ASN A 21 -12.50 -6.68 4.59
C ASN A 21 -13.82 -6.86 5.34
N GLU A 22 -14.88 -6.12 4.98
CA GLU A 22 -16.22 -6.32 5.56
C GLU A 22 -16.74 -7.75 5.33
N ILE A 23 -16.46 -8.34 4.17
CA ILE A 23 -16.87 -9.71 3.81
C ILE A 23 -16.02 -10.76 4.51
N ASN A 24 -14.70 -10.54 4.61
CA ASN A 24 -13.74 -11.57 5.03
C ASN A 24 -13.36 -11.50 6.51
N GLU A 25 -13.41 -10.32 7.14
CA GLU A 25 -13.07 -10.08 8.54
C GLU A 25 -14.14 -9.21 9.20
N SER A 26 -15.23 -9.83 9.65
CA SER A 26 -16.33 -9.13 10.30
C SER A 26 -15.84 -8.31 11.51
N GLY A 27 -15.95 -6.98 11.44
CA GLY A 27 -15.50 -6.08 12.50
C GLY A 27 -14.07 -5.54 12.33
N ALA A 28 -13.44 -5.73 11.17
CA ALA A 28 -12.20 -5.02 10.83
C ALA A 28 -12.37 -3.51 11.04
N CYS A 29 -11.38 -2.89 11.68
CA CYS A 29 -11.40 -1.45 11.98
C CYS A 29 -11.36 -0.66 10.67
N ASN A 30 -12.45 0.01 10.32
CA ASN A 30 -12.43 0.91 9.17
C ASN A 30 -11.63 2.18 9.53
N PHE A 31 -10.53 2.40 8.82
CA PHE A 31 -9.72 3.62 8.86
C PHE A 31 -10.21 4.58 7.78
N ASP A 32 -9.98 5.89 7.93
CA ASP A 32 -10.39 6.87 6.92
C ASP A 32 -9.43 6.92 5.71
N LEU A 33 -9.87 7.54 4.60
CA LEU A 33 -9.09 7.64 3.37
C LEU A 33 -7.74 8.37 3.55
N ALA A 34 -7.64 9.35 4.45
CA ALA A 34 -6.39 10.07 4.68
C ALA A 34 -5.39 9.17 5.42
N THR A 35 -5.84 8.47 6.46
CA THR A 35 -5.06 7.43 7.14
C THR A 35 -4.65 6.34 6.15
N ALA A 36 -5.55 5.98 5.23
CA ALA A 36 -5.30 4.96 4.23
C ALA A 36 -4.17 5.32 3.27
N LYS A 37 -4.21 6.55 2.76
CA LYS A 37 -3.16 7.11 1.92
C LYS A 37 -1.85 7.15 2.70
N ALA A 38 -1.82 7.80 3.86
CA ALA A 38 -0.61 7.95 4.66
C ALA A 38 0.06 6.60 5.00
N ALA A 39 -0.73 5.56 5.26
CA ALA A 39 -0.21 4.21 5.50
C ALA A 39 0.50 3.62 4.27
N LEU A 40 -0.10 3.70 3.08
CA LEU A 40 0.50 3.24 1.82
C LEU A 40 1.77 4.01 1.47
N GLU A 41 1.72 5.33 1.66
CA GLU A 41 2.82 6.24 1.44
C GLU A 41 4.01 5.90 2.36
N ASN A 42 3.74 5.63 3.64
CA ASN A 42 4.78 5.23 4.58
C ASN A 42 5.44 3.90 4.19
N LEU A 43 4.65 2.89 3.81
CA LEU A 43 5.18 1.61 3.30
C LEU A 43 6.07 1.81 2.07
N TYR A 44 5.64 2.69 1.15
CA TYR A 44 6.41 2.98 -0.05
C TYR A 44 7.77 3.61 0.26
N GLU A 45 7.82 4.57 1.19
CA GLU A 45 9.08 5.19 1.62
C GLU A 45 10.00 4.20 2.34
N LEU A 46 9.46 3.33 3.20
CA LEU A 46 10.24 2.25 3.81
C LEU A 46 10.85 1.32 2.76
N TYR A 47 10.06 0.93 1.76
CA TYR A 47 10.53 0.11 0.64
C TYR A 47 11.61 0.80 -0.18
N LYS A 48 11.41 2.06 -0.56
CA LYS A 48 12.42 2.87 -1.27
C LYS A 48 13.73 2.94 -0.49
N ASN A 49 13.67 3.18 0.82
CA ASN A 49 14.86 3.20 1.67
C ASN A 49 15.55 1.82 1.71
N GLY A 50 14.77 0.74 1.72
CA GLY A 50 15.30 -0.62 1.59
C GLY A 50 16.05 -0.85 0.27
N ILE A 51 15.54 -0.33 -0.85
CA ILE A 51 16.25 -0.39 -2.15
C ILE A 51 17.53 0.46 -2.10
N LEU A 52 17.46 1.69 -1.60
CA LEU A 52 18.60 2.62 -1.53
C LEU A 52 19.74 2.10 -0.65
N THR A 53 19.41 1.39 0.41
CA THR A 53 20.39 0.78 1.33
C THR A 53 20.89 -0.58 0.87
N GLY A 54 20.43 -1.06 -0.30
CA GLY A 54 20.81 -2.37 -0.85
C GLY A 54 20.17 -3.56 -0.13
N ARG A 55 19.19 -3.31 0.74
CA ARG A 55 18.46 -4.34 1.48
C ARG A 55 17.51 -5.13 0.60
N PHE A 56 16.84 -4.44 -0.32
CA PHE A 56 15.99 -5.05 -1.33
C PHE A 56 16.58 -4.80 -2.72
N THR A 57 16.23 -5.68 -3.67
CA THR A 57 16.62 -5.51 -5.07
C THR A 57 15.41 -5.03 -5.86
N LYS A 58 15.63 -4.04 -6.74
CA LYS A 58 14.57 -3.53 -7.61
C LYS A 58 14.10 -4.63 -8.56
N ASP A 59 12.80 -4.76 -8.68
CA ASP A 59 12.18 -5.67 -9.62
C ASP A 59 11.90 -5.03 -10.98
N LYS A 60 11.95 -5.82 -12.05
CA LYS A 60 11.63 -5.34 -13.41
C LYS A 60 10.14 -5.37 -13.72
N ASP A 61 9.41 -6.29 -13.09
CA ASP A 61 8.00 -6.55 -13.34
C ASP A 61 7.13 -5.89 -12.24
N TYR A 62 7.69 -5.63 -11.07
CA TYR A 62 6.94 -5.04 -9.95
C TYR A 62 7.47 -3.66 -9.56
N VAL A 63 6.56 -2.71 -9.34
CA VAL A 63 6.90 -1.41 -8.72
C VAL A 63 7.36 -1.64 -7.28
N VAL A 64 6.63 -2.50 -6.56
CA VAL A 64 6.91 -2.92 -5.19
C VAL A 64 6.64 -4.42 -5.07
N ARG A 65 7.51 -5.16 -4.39
CA ARG A 65 7.28 -6.59 -4.09
C ARG A 65 6.52 -6.72 -2.78
N CYS A 66 5.42 -7.49 -2.78
CA CYS A 66 4.59 -7.69 -1.59
C CYS A 66 5.38 -8.31 -0.41
N ALA A 67 6.26 -9.28 -0.69
CA ALA A 67 7.09 -9.92 0.34
C ALA A 67 7.96 -8.90 1.11
N ASP A 68 8.54 -7.93 0.42
CA ASP A 68 9.38 -6.90 1.03
C ASP A 68 8.55 -5.98 1.95
N LEU A 69 7.31 -5.66 1.55
CA LEU A 69 6.39 -4.88 2.38
C LEU A 69 5.96 -5.63 3.64
N VAL A 70 5.71 -6.93 3.55
CA VAL A 70 5.38 -7.76 4.72
C VAL A 70 6.54 -7.75 5.71
N ILE A 71 7.78 -7.92 5.23
CA ILE A 71 8.97 -7.82 6.08
C ILE A 71 9.05 -6.46 6.77
N LEU A 72 8.88 -5.36 6.02
CA LEU A 72 8.93 -4.01 6.57
C LEU A 72 7.83 -3.76 7.61
N ALA A 73 6.61 -4.22 7.36
CA ALA A 73 5.49 -4.05 8.28
C ALA A 73 5.74 -4.78 9.60
N GLU A 74 6.23 -6.03 9.55
CA GLU A 74 6.52 -6.81 10.75
C GLU A 74 7.66 -6.22 11.60
N GLU A 75 8.69 -5.69 10.96
CA GLU A 75 9.77 -4.99 11.66
C GLU A 75 9.33 -3.66 12.27
N ASN A 76 8.28 -3.05 11.73
CA ASN A 76 7.72 -1.78 12.19
C ASN A 76 6.33 -1.98 12.81
N LYS A 77 6.08 -3.13 13.46
CA LYS A 77 4.77 -3.45 14.03
C LYS A 77 4.27 -2.49 15.11
N ASP A 78 5.18 -1.76 15.75
CA ASP A 78 4.86 -0.73 16.75
C ASP A 78 4.49 0.61 16.09
N SER A 79 4.49 0.68 14.76
CA SER A 79 4.04 1.85 13.98
C SER A 79 2.55 2.10 14.19
N LEU A 80 2.18 3.38 14.28
CA LEU A 80 0.79 3.82 14.29
C LEU A 80 0.00 3.42 13.03
N PHE A 81 0.70 3.09 11.93
CA PHE A 81 0.09 2.63 10.68
C PHE A 81 -0.05 1.11 10.58
N TYR A 82 0.46 0.33 11.54
CA TYR A 82 0.50 -1.13 11.42
C TYR A 82 -0.87 -1.76 11.15
N GLU A 83 -1.91 -1.34 11.87
CA GLU A 83 -3.27 -1.82 11.63
C GLU A 83 -3.79 -1.45 10.23
N ALA A 84 -3.52 -0.23 9.76
CA ALA A 84 -3.90 0.17 8.40
C ALA A 84 -3.15 -0.65 7.34
N TRP A 85 -1.87 -0.97 7.57
CA TRP A 85 -1.12 -1.86 6.68
C TRP A 85 -1.72 -3.26 6.64
N ARG A 86 -2.09 -3.82 7.79
CA ARG A 86 -2.72 -5.15 7.86
C ARG A 86 -3.99 -5.21 7.05
N ILE A 87 -4.85 -4.19 7.15
CA ILE A 87 -6.10 -4.15 6.40
C ILE A 87 -5.84 -4.02 4.89
N TRP A 88 -4.84 -3.23 4.51
CA TRP A 88 -4.37 -3.19 3.12
C TRP A 88 -3.82 -4.54 2.66
N PHE A 89 -2.99 -5.22 3.45
CA PHE A 89 -2.42 -6.53 3.09
C PHE A 89 -3.49 -7.59 2.87
N ALA A 90 -4.54 -7.61 3.69
CA ALA A 90 -5.69 -8.50 3.50
C ALA A 90 -6.35 -8.28 2.14
N TYR A 91 -6.51 -7.02 1.71
CA TYR A 91 -7.01 -6.72 0.37
C TYR A 91 -5.99 -7.04 -0.73
N PHE A 92 -4.71 -6.77 -0.50
CA PHE A 92 -3.64 -6.91 -1.49
C PHE A 92 -3.47 -8.34 -2.02
N VAL A 93 -3.67 -9.35 -1.19
CA VAL A 93 -3.61 -10.75 -1.63
C VAL A 93 -4.71 -11.11 -2.63
N SER A 94 -5.80 -10.32 -2.69
CA SER A 94 -6.85 -10.46 -3.70
C SER A 94 -6.53 -9.77 -5.02
N MET A 95 -5.55 -8.87 -5.04
CA MET A 95 -5.22 -8.07 -6.21
C MET A 95 -4.37 -8.87 -7.21
N GLY A 96 -4.80 -8.86 -8.47
CA GLY A 96 -3.99 -9.36 -9.57
C GLY A 96 -2.80 -8.44 -9.88
N TYR A 97 -1.79 -8.97 -10.57
CA TYR A 97 -0.56 -8.26 -10.96
C TYR A 97 -0.78 -6.86 -11.53
N ALA A 98 -1.74 -6.70 -12.46
CA ALA A 98 -2.03 -5.42 -13.09
C ALA A 98 -2.58 -4.39 -12.11
N GLY A 99 -3.52 -4.78 -11.25
CA GLY A 99 -4.09 -3.89 -10.23
C GLY A 99 -3.05 -3.50 -9.17
N TRP A 100 -2.19 -4.45 -8.80
CA TRP A 100 -1.08 -4.20 -7.88
C TRP A 100 -0.15 -3.11 -8.41
N ASN A 101 0.35 -3.26 -9.65
CA ASN A 101 1.22 -2.26 -10.26
C ASN A 101 0.52 -0.92 -10.50
N GLU A 102 -0.77 -0.91 -10.87
CA GLU A 102 -1.54 0.33 -11.03
C GLU A 102 -1.61 1.12 -9.70
N LEU A 103 -1.88 0.45 -8.58
CA LEU A 103 -1.93 1.09 -7.27
C LEU A 103 -0.57 1.67 -6.88
N TRP A 104 0.51 0.90 -7.01
CA TRP A 104 1.84 1.37 -6.61
C TRP A 104 2.42 2.42 -7.54
N GLU A 105 2.09 2.42 -8.84
CA GLU A 105 2.41 3.55 -9.72
C GLU A 105 1.62 4.81 -9.33
N ALA A 106 0.35 4.68 -8.93
CA ALA A 106 -0.41 5.81 -8.44
C ALA A 106 0.26 6.43 -7.20
N ILE A 107 0.65 5.60 -6.22
CA ILE A 107 1.39 6.05 -5.03
C ILE A 107 2.70 6.71 -5.45
N HIS A 108 3.54 6.05 -6.25
CA HIS A 108 4.80 6.59 -6.76
C HIS A 108 4.64 7.94 -7.46
N SER A 109 3.58 8.11 -8.25
CA SER A 109 3.29 9.34 -8.97
C SER A 109 2.86 10.51 -8.07
N CYS A 110 2.28 10.23 -6.89
CA CYS A 110 1.98 11.26 -5.88
C CYS A 110 3.26 11.87 -5.28
N PHE A 111 4.40 11.17 -5.38
CA PHE A 111 5.70 11.59 -4.84
C PHE A 111 6.72 12.05 -5.89
N ARG A 112 6.33 12.15 -7.17
CA ARG A 112 7.20 12.80 -8.15
C ARG A 112 7.18 14.33 -7.92
N PRO A 113 8.34 14.99 -7.79
CA PRO A 113 8.43 16.45 -7.78
C PRO A 113 7.75 17.09 -9.00
#